data_AF-A0A661QM05-F1
#
_entry.id   AF-A0A661QM05-F1
#
_cell.length_a   1.000
_cell.length_b   1.000
_cell.length_c   1.000
_cell.angle_alpha   90.00
_cell.angle_beta   90.00
_cell.angle_gamma   90.00
#
_symmetry.space_group_name_H-M   'P 1'
#
loop_
_entity.id
_entity.type
_entity.pdbx_description
1 polymer ?
#
loop_
_entity_poly.entity_id
_entity_poly.type
_entity_poly.pdbx_seq_one_letter_code
_entity_poly.pdbx_strand_id
1 'polypeptide(L)'
;MNLQKQIKSDLTAAIKAKDEKKKDTLRVILGEFSRLHKKDLSDDEVIKILKKLMKSEKELLEKKGDETDSRFVSIIENYLPKMATQAEISNWIDQNIDFSKFENKMKAMGLIMKHFGTTADGNAVKKLLQKM
;
A
#
# COMPACT_ATOMS: atom_id res chain seq x y z
N MET A 1 -12.04 -2.96 -16.31
CA MET A 1 -12.49 -1.81 -15.49
C MET A 1 -11.27 -1.32 -14.72
N ASN A 2 -11.04 0.00 -14.56
CA ASN A 2 -9.93 0.50 -13.74
C ASN A 2 -10.29 0.47 -12.25
N LEU A 3 -9.31 0.56 -11.35
CA LEU A 3 -9.50 0.42 -9.90
C LEU A 3 -10.49 1.46 -9.34
N GLN A 4 -10.40 2.70 -9.81
CA GLN A 4 -11.31 3.76 -9.38
C GLN A 4 -12.78 3.41 -9.67
N LYS A 5 -13.07 2.88 -10.87
CA LYS A 5 -14.44 2.43 -11.23
C LYS A 5 -14.86 1.20 -10.44
N GLN A 6 -13.95 0.26 -10.20
CA GLN A 6 -14.21 -0.92 -9.37
C GLN A 6 -14.62 -0.52 -7.95
N ILE A 7 -13.88 0.38 -7.30
CA ILE A 7 -14.17 0.89 -5.96
C ILE A 7 -15.55 1.56 -5.88
N LYS A 8 -15.94 2.34 -6.90
CA LYS A 8 -17.28 2.95 -6.98
C LYS A 8 -18.39 1.89 -7.12
N SER A 9 -18.17 0.87 -7.94
CA SER A 9 -19.11 -0.24 -8.12
C SER A 9 -19.27 -1.04 -6.82
N ASP A 10 -18.17 -1.35 -6.16
CA ASP A 10 -18.14 -2.09 -4.90
C ASP A 10 -18.80 -1.33 -3.75
N LEU A 11 -18.74 0.01 -3.75
CA LEU A 11 -19.49 0.81 -2.78
C LEU A 11 -20.99 0.62 -2.97
N THR A 12 -21.45 0.63 -4.22
CA THR A 12 -22.86 0.37 -4.53
C THR A 12 -23.28 -1.03 -4.09
N ALA A 13 -22.42 -2.03 -4.32
CA ALA A 13 -22.65 -3.39 -3.84
C ALA A 13 -22.67 -3.49 -2.31
N ALA A 14 -21.75 -2.83 -1.61
CA ALA A 14 -21.70 -2.80 -0.14
C ALA A 14 -22.94 -2.16 0.47
N ILE A 15 -23.47 -1.10 -0.13
CA ILE A 15 -24.73 -0.47 0.29
C ILE A 15 -25.91 -1.45 0.16
N LYS A 16 -26.02 -2.15 -0.98
CA LYS A 16 -27.09 -3.14 -1.21
C LYS A 16 -26.98 -4.32 -0.24
N ALA A 17 -25.76 -4.76 0.04
CA ALA A 17 -25.48 -5.86 0.96
C ALA A 17 -25.56 -5.45 2.44
N LYS A 18 -25.76 -4.17 2.76
CA LYS A 18 -25.70 -3.62 4.13
C LYS A 18 -24.38 -3.93 4.85
N ASP A 19 -23.27 -4.02 4.11
CA ASP A 19 -21.94 -4.15 4.70
C ASP A 19 -21.43 -2.77 5.12
N GLU A 20 -21.78 -2.38 6.35
CA GLU A 20 -21.46 -1.07 6.93
C GLU A 20 -19.94 -0.81 6.93
N LYS A 21 -19.13 -1.79 7.31
CA LYS A 21 -17.66 -1.64 7.38
C LYS A 21 -17.04 -1.45 6.01
N LYS A 22 -17.48 -2.22 5.00
CA LYS A 22 -17.02 -2.05 3.62
C LYS A 22 -17.49 -0.73 3.03
N LYS A 23 -18.75 -0.35 3.26
CA LYS A 23 -19.31 0.94 2.83
C LYS A 23 -18.50 2.12 3.38
N ASP A 24 -18.23 2.13 4.68
CA ASP A 24 -17.53 3.25 5.32
C ASP A 24 -16.07 3.35 4.85
N THR A 25 -15.38 2.20 4.72
CA THR A 25 -14.02 2.14 4.17
C THR A 25 -13.97 2.71 2.74
N LEU A 26 -14.89 2.28 1.86
CA LEU A 26 -14.92 2.75 0.48
C LEU A 26 -15.29 4.24 0.38
N ARG A 27 -16.12 4.76 1.28
CA ARG A 27 -16.41 6.20 1.35
C ARG A 27 -15.19 7.03 1.72
N VAL A 28 -14.38 6.58 2.68
CA VAL A 28 -13.11 7.24 3.03
C VAL A 28 -12.19 7.29 1.80
N ILE A 29 -12.04 6.16 1.10
CA ILE A 29 -11.21 6.08 -0.11
C ILE A 29 -11.69 7.06 -1.20
N LEU A 30 -13.00 7.10 -1.48
CA LEU A 30 -13.55 8.05 -2.46
C LEU A 30 -13.42 9.51 -2.02
N GLY A 31 -13.45 9.78 -0.72
CA GLY A 31 -13.13 11.09 -0.16
C GLY A 31 -11.71 11.53 -0.50
N GLU A 32 -10.72 10.65 -0.33
CA GLU A 32 -9.33 10.93 -0.70
C GLU A 32 -9.15 11.15 -2.21
N PHE A 33 -9.86 10.41 -3.05
CA PHE A 33 -9.83 10.63 -4.50
C PHE A 33 -10.35 12.03 -4.87
N SER A 34 -11.39 12.49 -4.19
CA SER A 34 -12.02 13.78 -4.46
C SER A 34 -11.11 14.97 -4.13
N ARG A 35 -10.19 14.80 -3.16
CA ARG A 35 -9.20 15.81 -2.76
C ARG A 35 -8.14 16.08 -3.82
N LEU A 36 -7.98 15.19 -4.80
CA LEU A 36 -7.02 15.38 -5.89
C LEU A 36 -7.54 16.30 -6.99
N HIS A 37 -8.81 16.73 -6.93
CA HIS A 37 -9.46 17.54 -7.97
C HIS A 37 -9.33 16.96 -9.39
N LYS A 38 -9.14 15.63 -9.49
CA LYS A 38 -9.07 14.87 -10.75
C LYS A 38 -10.31 14.00 -10.90
N LYS A 39 -10.93 14.02 -12.10
CA LYS A 39 -12.09 13.19 -12.39
C LYS A 39 -11.71 11.72 -12.55
N ASP A 40 -10.64 11.46 -13.31
CA ASP A 40 -10.11 10.15 -13.60
C ASP A 40 -8.71 10.00 -13.01
N LEU A 41 -8.54 8.95 -12.21
CA LEU A 41 -7.26 8.56 -11.64
C LEU A 41 -6.72 7.34 -12.39
N SER A 42 -5.42 7.33 -12.62
CA SER A 42 -4.71 6.12 -13.03
C SER A 42 -4.68 5.10 -11.88
N ASP A 43 -4.52 3.82 -12.22
CA ASP A 43 -4.45 2.76 -11.21
C ASP A 43 -3.25 2.95 -10.27
N ASP A 44 -2.13 3.48 -10.76
CA ASP A 44 -0.97 3.83 -9.94
C ASP A 44 -1.26 4.92 -8.91
N GLU A 45 -2.05 5.94 -9.29
CA GLU A 45 -2.49 6.99 -8.35
C GLU A 45 -3.43 6.41 -7.30
N VAL A 46 -4.37 5.55 -7.70
CA VAL A 46 -5.26 4.84 -6.79
C VAL A 46 -4.45 4.00 -5.80
N ILE A 47 -3.54 3.16 -6.29
CA ILE A 47 -2.67 2.30 -5.47
C ILE A 47 -1.87 3.14 -4.46
N LYS A 48 -1.30 4.29 -4.89
CA LYS A 48 -0.56 5.19 -3.98
C LYS A 48 -1.44 5.71 -2.84
N ILE A 49 -2.67 6.09 -3.12
CA ILE A 49 -3.63 6.58 -2.10
C ILE A 49 -3.99 5.46 -1.14
N LEU A 50 -4.32 4.28 -1.66
CA LEU A 50 -4.69 3.11 -0.88
C LEU A 50 -3.55 2.68 0.07
N LYS A 51 -2.31 2.64 -0.43
CA LYS A 51 -1.14 2.36 0.41
C LYS A 51 -0.96 3.39 1.52
N LYS A 52 -1.14 4.68 1.22
CA LYS A 52 -1.05 5.74 2.21
C LYS A 52 -2.10 5.57 3.31
N LEU A 53 -3.34 5.25 2.94
CA LEU A 53 -4.43 4.98 3.90
C LEU A 53 -4.13 3.77 4.79
N MET A 54 -3.73 2.65 4.21
CA MET A 54 -3.32 1.46 4.99
C MET A 54 -2.19 1.78 5.96
N LYS A 55 -1.18 2.51 5.50
CA LYS A 55 -0.04 2.88 6.34
C LYS A 55 -0.46 3.75 7.51
N SER A 56 -1.28 4.78 7.27
CA SER A 56 -1.80 5.64 8.34
C SER A 56 -2.60 4.85 9.38
N GLU A 57 -3.41 3.89 8.93
CA GLU A 57 -4.17 3.02 9.83
C GLU A 57 -3.25 2.12 10.66
N LYS A 58 -2.26 1.46 10.04
CA LYS A 58 -1.27 0.63 10.75
C LYS A 58 -0.48 1.44 11.78
N GLU A 59 -0.03 2.65 11.43
CA GLU A 59 0.67 3.55 12.36
C GLU A 59 -0.22 4.00 13.53
N LEU A 60 -1.54 4.17 13.30
CA LEU A 60 -2.49 4.52 14.36
C LEU A 60 -2.70 3.35 15.32
N LEU A 61 -2.82 2.13 14.80
CA LEU A 61 -2.98 0.90 15.59
C LEU A 61 -1.73 0.61 16.43
N GLU A 62 -0.54 0.70 15.83
CA GLU A 62 0.75 0.57 16.54
C GLU A 62 0.83 1.57 17.70
N LYS A 63 0.44 2.84 17.49
CA LYS A 63 0.45 3.87 18.56
C LYS A 63 -0.54 3.60 19.68
N LYS A 64 -1.63 2.87 19.40
CA LYS A 64 -2.63 2.48 20.41
C LYS A 64 -2.22 1.21 21.14
N GLY A 65 -1.14 0.55 20.75
CA GLY A 65 -0.76 -0.77 21.26
C GLY A 65 -1.75 -1.86 20.84
N ASP A 66 -2.46 -1.65 19.74
CA ASP A 66 -3.47 -2.56 19.21
C ASP A 66 -2.90 -3.28 17.99
N GLU A 67 -2.64 -4.59 18.11
CA GLU A 67 -2.15 -5.43 17.02
C GLU A 67 -3.28 -6.15 16.27
N THR A 68 -4.54 -5.78 16.50
CA THR A 68 -5.67 -6.45 15.86
C THR A 68 -5.74 -6.23 14.36
N ASP A 69 -6.28 -7.23 13.64
CA ASP A 69 -6.57 -7.14 12.21
C ASP A 69 -7.63 -6.07 11.95
N SER A 70 -7.19 -4.91 11.46
CA SER A 70 -8.09 -3.85 11.06
C SER A 70 -8.81 -4.22 9.77
N ARG A 71 -10.14 -4.36 9.86
CA ARG A 71 -11.00 -4.60 8.70
C ARG A 71 -10.83 -3.53 7.61
N PHE A 72 -10.46 -2.30 7.98
CA PHE A 72 -10.12 -1.24 7.04
C PHE A 72 -8.90 -1.62 6.18
N VAL A 73 -7.83 -2.11 6.83
CA VAL A 73 -6.63 -2.60 6.15
C VAL A 73 -6.98 -3.77 5.23
N SER A 74 -7.68 -4.79 5.74
CA SER A 74 -8.04 -5.97 4.94
C SER A 74 -8.91 -5.63 3.73
N ILE A 75 -9.83 -4.67 3.86
CA ILE A 75 -10.65 -4.21 2.73
C ILE A 75 -9.77 -3.54 1.67
N ILE A 76 -8.83 -2.67 2.07
CA ILE A 76 -7.94 -1.98 1.12
C ILE A 76 -7.01 -2.98 0.43
N GLU A 77 -6.49 -3.99 1.15
CA GLU A 77 -5.58 -5.00 0.59
C GLU A 77 -6.19 -5.74 -0.61
N ASN A 78 -7.51 -5.92 -0.64
CA ASN A 78 -8.20 -6.53 -1.79
C ASN A 78 -8.12 -5.73 -3.10
N TYR A 79 -7.75 -4.45 -3.03
CA TYR A 79 -7.59 -3.56 -4.18
C TYR A 79 -6.13 -3.29 -4.55
N LEU A 80 -5.18 -3.83 -3.77
CA LEU A 80 -3.76 -3.69 -4.03
C LEU A 80 -3.21 -4.93 -4.75
N PRO A 81 -2.18 -4.77 -5.59
CA PRO A 81 -1.41 -5.92 -6.05
C PRO A 81 -0.79 -6.62 -4.84
N LYS A 82 -0.55 -7.93 -4.97
CA LYS A 82 0.12 -8.72 -3.93
C LYS A 82 1.42 -8.02 -3.54
N MET A 83 1.48 -7.58 -2.29
CA MET A 83 2.65 -6.88 -1.76
C MET A 83 3.78 -7.88 -1.53
N ALA A 84 4.99 -7.49 -1.87
CA ALA A 84 6.18 -8.25 -1.55
C ALA A 84 6.38 -8.28 -0.03
N THR A 85 6.58 -9.47 0.50
CA THR A 85 6.91 -9.70 1.90
C THR A 85 8.32 -9.23 2.20
N GLN A 86 8.62 -8.98 3.48
CA GLN A 86 9.96 -8.61 3.91
C GLN A 86 11.01 -9.66 3.51
N ALA A 87 10.65 -10.95 3.55
CA ALA A 87 11.52 -12.05 3.15
C ALA A 87 11.80 -12.06 1.64
N GLU A 88 10.77 -11.85 0.81
CA GLU A 88 10.94 -11.74 -0.65
C GLU A 88 11.84 -10.56 -1.02
N ILE A 89 11.65 -9.42 -0.35
CA ILE A 89 12.49 -8.23 -0.56
C ILE A 89 13.94 -8.52 -0.14
N SER A 90 14.15 -9.12 1.04
CA SER A 90 15.49 -9.46 1.55
C SER A 90 16.23 -10.40 0.61
N ASN A 91 15.60 -11.51 0.22
CA ASN A 91 16.21 -12.51 -0.65
C ASN A 91 16.56 -11.91 -2.03
N TRP A 92 15.71 -11.04 -2.57
CA TRP A 92 16.02 -10.36 -3.82
C TRP A 92 17.23 -9.43 -3.67
N ILE A 93 17.30 -8.68 -2.56
CA ILE A 93 18.45 -7.81 -2.26
C ILE A 93 19.74 -8.62 -2.21
N ASP A 94 19.77 -9.73 -1.46
CA ASP A 94 20.96 -10.56 -1.28
C ASP A 94 21.46 -11.16 -2.60
N GLN A 95 20.55 -11.44 -3.54
CA GLN A 95 20.88 -12.01 -4.85
C GLN A 95 21.28 -10.96 -5.90
N ASN A 96 20.81 -9.73 -5.80
CA ASN A 96 20.88 -8.74 -6.89
C ASN A 96 21.66 -7.47 -6.54
N ILE A 97 21.91 -7.21 -5.25
CA ILE A 97 22.57 -5.99 -4.78
C ILE A 97 23.92 -6.34 -4.18
N ASP A 98 24.97 -5.90 -4.87
CA ASP A 98 26.32 -5.89 -4.32
C ASP A 98 26.56 -4.59 -3.56
N PHE A 99 26.42 -4.62 -2.24
CA PHE A 99 26.57 -3.45 -1.38
C PHE A 99 27.98 -2.82 -1.43
N SER A 100 29.02 -3.56 -1.86
CA SER A 100 30.38 -3.02 -1.96
C SER A 100 30.50 -1.91 -3.02
N LYS A 101 29.57 -1.86 -3.98
CA LYS A 101 29.53 -0.85 -5.05
C LYS A 101 28.87 0.46 -4.63
N PHE A 102 28.44 0.57 -3.38
CA PHE A 102 27.72 1.74 -2.88
C PHE A 102 28.42 2.34 -1.66
N GLU A 103 28.52 3.67 -1.61
CA GLU A 103 29.01 4.39 -0.41
C GLU A 103 28.14 4.13 0.83
N ASN A 104 26.86 3.83 0.64
CA ASN A 104 25.97 3.39 1.71
C ASN A 104 24.84 2.51 1.13
N LYS A 105 24.27 1.65 1.99
CA LYS A 105 23.19 0.71 1.61
C LYS A 105 21.94 1.41 1.08
N MET A 106 21.67 2.64 1.52
CA MET A 106 20.52 3.43 1.07
C MET A 106 20.60 3.82 -0.41
N LYS A 107 21.80 3.86 -1.01
CA LYS A 107 21.94 4.10 -2.46
C LYS A 107 21.37 2.96 -3.32
N ALA A 108 21.22 1.75 -2.77
CA ALA A 108 20.57 0.63 -3.48
C ALA A 108 19.03 0.78 -3.58
N MET A 109 18.43 1.71 -2.81
CA MET A 109 16.99 1.92 -2.74
C MET A 109 16.35 2.12 -4.12
N GLY A 110 17.00 2.86 -5.01
CA GLY A 110 16.49 3.11 -6.36
C GLY A 110 16.35 1.84 -7.19
N LEU A 111 17.31 0.92 -7.08
CA LEU A 111 17.28 -0.36 -7.80
C LEU A 111 16.19 -1.28 -7.25
N ILE A 112 16.08 -1.34 -5.91
CA ILE A 112 15.08 -2.16 -5.23
C ILE A 112 13.67 -1.68 -5.59
N MET A 113 13.43 -0.36 -5.49
CA MET A 113 12.13 0.22 -5.85
C MET A 113 11.85 0.13 -7.35
N LYS A 114 12.86 0.07 -8.22
CA LYS A 114 12.67 -0.18 -9.65
C LYS A 114 12.20 -1.61 -9.94
N HIS A 115 12.68 -2.59 -9.17
CA HIS A 115 12.25 -3.98 -9.31
C HIS A 115 10.83 -4.20 -8.75
N PHE A 116 10.59 -3.78 -7.52
CA PHE A 116 9.30 -4.02 -6.85
C PHE A 116 8.22 -2.99 -7.22
N GLY A 117 8.60 -1.78 -7.67
CA GLY A 117 7.65 -0.75 -8.05
C GLY A 117 6.59 -0.46 -6.99
N THR A 118 5.32 -0.64 -7.36
CA THR A 118 4.17 -0.47 -6.47
C THR A 118 3.81 -1.72 -5.66
N THR A 119 4.63 -2.77 -5.63
CA THR A 119 4.40 -3.95 -4.76
C THR A 119 5.26 -3.96 -3.50
N ALA A 120 6.19 -3.01 -3.34
CA ALA A 120 6.91 -2.79 -2.08
C ALA A 120 6.50 -1.48 -1.39
N ASP A 121 6.62 -1.45 -0.06
CA ASP A 121 6.55 -0.22 0.73
C ASP A 121 7.95 0.35 0.93
N GLY A 122 8.16 1.61 0.51
CA GLY A 122 9.49 2.21 0.56
C GLY A 122 10.03 2.42 1.97
N ASN A 123 9.16 2.61 2.97
CA ASN A 123 9.60 2.70 4.36
C ASN A 123 9.97 1.33 4.92
N ALA A 124 9.25 0.27 4.54
CA ALA A 124 9.61 -1.10 4.89
C ALA A 124 10.97 -1.48 4.30
N VAL A 125 11.22 -1.17 3.01
CA VAL A 125 12.53 -1.38 2.38
C VAL A 125 13.62 -0.57 3.09
N LYS A 126 13.36 0.70 3.42
CA LYS A 126 14.29 1.53 4.19
C LYS A 126 14.62 0.92 5.56
N LYS A 127 13.61 0.49 6.32
CA LYS A 127 13.81 -0.16 7.63
C LYS A 127 14.61 -1.45 7.47
N LEU A 128 14.37 -2.22 6.40
CA LEU A 128 15.12 -3.44 6.10
C LEU A 128 16.60 -3.12 5.82
N LEU A 129 16.88 -2.16 4.94
CA LEU A 129 18.24 -1.72 4.60
C LEU A 129 19.02 -1.15 5.79
N GLN A 130 18.34 -0.58 6.79
CA GLN A 130 18.97 -0.10 8.02
C GLN A 130 19.32 -1.22 9.00
N LYS A 131 18.63 -2.37 8.92
CA LYS A 131 18.88 -3.55 9.76
C LYS A 131 19.93 -4.49 9.17
N MET A 132 20.06 -4.49 7.84
CA MET A 132 21.10 -5.21 7.11
C MET A 132 22.45 -4.57 7.34
#